data_AF-A0A7R9ZWU9-F1
#
_entry.id   AF-A0A7R9ZWU9-F1
#
_cell.length_a   1.000
_cell.length_b   1.000
_cell.length_c   1.000
_cell.angle_alpha   90.00
_cell.angle_beta   90.00
_cell.angle_gamma   90.00
#
_symmetry.space_group_name_H-M   'P 1'
#
loop_
_entity.id
_entity.type
_entity.pdbx_description
1 polymer ?
#
loop_
_entity_poly.entity_id
_entity_poly.type
_entity_poly.pdbx_seq_one_letter_code
_entity_poly.pdbx_strand_id
1 'polypeptide(L)'
;LARAVVWMAAVLTLYGATFGSCRLTLACAATGAVYLWLCQCVTAFAKNLCTALSHAMVHELLVAISQFPKDEAHPDQDFWRRRLDEYIQLDSRLEGLWDRAKLIYAPYLGARAILGVAAGVLFLVAMRMQSLLVEVACAAAIAYCAVTLSHQLASLADITELCTGTKLMRQSLFSAAFTKSGMNKMSEQQRADHQSFIEALRLSPTGVHMVVLIDKAVMLRVAIPLFTTLSALLSQILASLGMSVGLGGVAYVDKLS
;
A
#
# COMPACT_ATOMS: atom_id res chain seq x y z
N LEU A 1 -17.09 -5.54 6.06
CA LEU A 1 -15.78 -5.88 6.66
C LEU A 1 -15.91 -6.66 7.99
N ALA A 2 -16.55 -6.09 9.02
CA ALA A 2 -16.78 -6.78 10.30
C ALA A 2 -17.47 -8.14 10.13
N ARG A 3 -18.48 -8.22 9.25
CA ARG A 3 -19.14 -9.49 8.90
C ARG A 3 -18.17 -10.51 8.31
N ALA A 4 -17.26 -10.13 7.40
CA ALA A 4 -16.37 -11.08 6.73
C ALA A 4 -15.27 -11.66 7.65
N VAL A 5 -14.74 -10.84 8.57
CA VAL A 5 -13.77 -11.30 9.59
C VAL A 5 -14.46 -12.20 10.62
N VAL A 6 -15.67 -11.83 11.05
CA VAL A 6 -16.51 -12.68 11.91
C VAL A 6 -16.89 -13.98 11.20
N TRP A 7 -17.19 -13.95 9.90
CA TRP A 7 -17.47 -15.15 9.11
C TRP A 7 -16.24 -16.05 8.93
N MET A 8 -15.04 -15.50 8.67
CA MET A 8 -13.82 -16.31 8.62
C MET A 8 -13.48 -16.91 9.98
N ALA A 9 -13.61 -16.13 11.07
CA ALA A 9 -13.43 -16.63 12.42
C ALA A 9 -14.46 -17.72 12.76
N ALA A 10 -15.72 -17.54 12.37
CA ALA A 10 -16.81 -18.50 12.54
C ALA A 10 -16.60 -19.79 11.73
N VAL A 11 -16.16 -19.69 10.48
CA VAL A 11 -15.84 -20.84 9.62
C VAL A 11 -14.65 -21.60 10.17
N LEU A 12 -13.60 -20.90 10.63
CA LEU A 12 -12.46 -21.52 11.30
C LEU A 12 -12.89 -22.19 12.62
N THR A 13 -13.81 -21.59 13.41
CA THR A 13 -14.30 -22.19 14.67
C THR A 13 -15.13 -23.43 14.43
N LEU A 14 -15.99 -23.41 13.41
CA LEU A 14 -16.77 -24.57 12.97
C LEU A 14 -15.87 -25.72 12.49
N TYR A 15 -14.78 -25.43 11.79
CA TYR A 15 -13.88 -26.46 11.25
C TYR A 15 -12.90 -27.03 12.29
N GLY A 16 -12.46 -26.27 13.30
CA GLY A 16 -11.58 -26.81 14.34
C GLY A 16 -12.32 -27.54 15.47
N ALA A 17 -13.65 -27.54 15.47
CA ALA A 17 -14.45 -28.41 16.34
C ALA A 17 -14.28 -29.90 16.00
N THR A 18 -13.86 -30.25 14.77
CA THR A 18 -13.71 -31.64 14.31
C THR A 18 -12.30 -32.22 14.45
N PHE A 19 -11.25 -31.40 14.60
CA PHE A 19 -9.86 -31.86 14.73
C PHE A 19 -9.22 -31.38 16.06
N GLY A 20 -8.98 -32.30 16.99
CA GLY A 20 -8.51 -32.01 18.36
C GLY A 20 -7.19 -31.22 18.47
N SER A 21 -6.35 -31.26 17.45
CA SER A 21 -5.07 -30.52 17.39
C SER A 21 -5.20 -29.07 16.92
N CYS A 22 -6.38 -28.64 16.43
CA CYS A 22 -6.60 -27.32 15.85
C CYS A 22 -7.05 -26.23 16.84
N ARG A 23 -7.33 -26.56 18.11
CA ARG A 23 -7.87 -25.60 19.10
C ARG A 23 -6.92 -24.44 19.40
N LEU A 24 -5.61 -24.69 19.45
CA LEU A 24 -4.61 -23.66 19.71
C LEU A 24 -4.48 -22.70 18.53
N THR A 25 -4.39 -23.23 17.31
CA THR A 25 -4.35 -22.46 16.06
C THR A 25 -5.60 -21.59 15.89
N LEU A 26 -6.75 -22.10 16.33
CA LEU A 26 -8.03 -21.40 16.36
C LEU A 26 -8.07 -20.23 17.32
N ALA A 27 -7.65 -20.46 18.57
CA ALA A 27 -7.57 -19.41 19.57
C ALA A 27 -6.63 -18.31 19.09
N CYS A 28 -5.47 -18.66 18.52
CA CYS A 28 -4.54 -17.70 17.94
C CYS A 28 -5.13 -16.93 16.76
N ALA A 29 -5.85 -17.59 15.84
CA ALA A 29 -6.48 -16.94 14.69
C ALA A 29 -7.62 -15.98 15.13
N ALA A 30 -8.46 -16.40 16.07
CA ALA A 30 -9.53 -15.56 16.60
C ALA A 30 -8.98 -14.35 17.36
N THR A 31 -7.98 -14.56 18.23
CA THR A 31 -7.34 -13.47 18.98
C THR A 31 -6.59 -12.52 18.04
N GLY A 32 -5.92 -13.06 17.02
CA GLY A 32 -5.28 -12.28 15.96
C GLY A 32 -6.26 -11.46 15.13
N ALA A 33 -7.43 -12.02 14.80
CA ALA A 33 -8.49 -11.32 14.09
C ALA A 33 -9.09 -10.16 14.92
N VAL A 34 -9.33 -10.38 16.22
CA VAL A 34 -9.80 -9.33 17.15
C VAL A 34 -8.74 -8.24 17.30
N TYR A 35 -7.48 -8.62 17.47
CA TYR A 35 -6.36 -7.67 17.53
C TYR A 35 -6.28 -6.83 16.26
N LEU A 36 -6.30 -7.46 15.08
CA LEU A 36 -6.28 -6.76 13.80
C LEU A 36 -7.47 -5.82 13.64
N TRP A 37 -8.65 -6.21 14.12
CA TRP A 37 -9.84 -5.36 14.06
C TRP A 37 -9.71 -4.12 14.95
N LEU A 38 -9.29 -4.30 16.22
CA LEU A 38 -9.06 -3.19 17.14
C LEU A 38 -7.98 -2.24 16.62
N CYS A 39 -6.86 -2.80 16.16
CA CYS A 39 -5.76 -2.02 15.59
C CYS A 39 -6.18 -1.34 14.29
N GLN A 40 -7.04 -1.94 13.47
CA GLN A 40 -7.46 -1.37 12.19
C GLN A 40 -8.12 0.00 12.33
N CYS A 41 -8.95 0.21 13.36
CA CYS A 41 -9.61 1.50 13.56
C CYS A 41 -8.59 2.61 13.86
N VAL A 42 -7.68 2.34 14.79
CA VAL A 42 -6.64 3.30 15.20
C VAL A 42 -5.64 3.54 14.06
N THR A 43 -5.19 2.47 13.39
CA THR A 43 -4.21 2.57 12.31
C THR A 43 -4.80 3.22 11.07
N ALA A 44 -6.07 2.96 10.75
CA ALA A 44 -6.76 3.64 9.65
C ALA A 44 -6.92 5.13 9.92
N PHE A 45 -7.31 5.51 11.14
CA PHE A 45 -7.40 6.92 11.53
C PHE A 45 -6.04 7.62 11.44
N ALA A 46 -5.02 7.06 12.09
CA ALA A 46 -3.66 7.61 12.08
C ALA A 46 -3.12 7.73 10.65
N LYS A 47 -3.29 6.69 9.83
CA LYS A 47 -2.88 6.69 8.42
C LYS A 47 -3.60 7.77 7.63
N ASN A 48 -4.92 7.84 7.70
CA ASN A 48 -5.71 8.82 6.93
C ASN A 48 -5.35 10.25 7.35
N LEU A 49 -5.13 10.49 8.64
CA LEU A 49 -4.67 11.77 9.14
C LEU A 49 -3.27 12.12 8.61
N CYS A 50 -2.30 11.21 8.69
CA CYS A 50 -0.95 11.44 8.18
C CYS A 50 -0.94 11.65 6.67
N THR A 51 -1.73 10.88 5.91
CA THR A 51 -1.92 11.03 4.47
C THR A 51 -2.51 12.40 4.13
N ALA A 52 -3.58 12.82 4.81
CA ALA A 52 -4.21 14.11 4.57
C ALA A 52 -3.27 15.28 4.88
N LEU A 53 -2.55 15.22 6.01
CA LEU A 53 -1.54 16.22 6.37
C LEU A 53 -0.40 16.27 5.37
N SER A 54 0.11 15.12 4.93
CA SER A 54 1.17 15.05 3.91
C SER A 54 0.72 15.71 2.61
N HIS A 55 -0.49 15.37 2.14
CA HIS A 55 -1.06 16.01 0.94
C HIS A 55 -1.22 17.52 1.11
N ALA A 56 -1.71 17.98 2.25
CA ALA A 56 -1.88 19.41 2.50
C ALA A 56 -0.55 20.16 2.45
N MET A 57 0.50 19.65 3.11
CA MET A 57 1.83 20.27 3.11
C MET A 57 2.45 20.32 1.70
N VAL A 58 2.35 19.22 0.94
CA VAL A 58 2.86 19.17 -0.45
C VAL A 58 2.06 20.09 -1.36
N HIS A 59 0.74 20.13 -1.19
CA HIS A 59 -0.14 20.99 -1.99
C HIS A 59 0.12 22.48 -1.72
N GLU A 60 0.37 22.87 -0.47
CA GLU A 60 0.73 24.24 -0.10
C GLU A 60 1.98 24.70 -0.86
N LEU A 61 3.05 23.89 -0.86
CA LEU A 61 4.27 24.20 -1.60
C LEU A 61 4.05 24.19 -3.13
N LEU A 62 3.24 23.27 -3.67
CA LEU A 62 2.85 23.27 -5.08
C LEU A 62 2.14 24.56 -5.49
N VAL A 63 1.18 25.01 -4.70
CA VAL A 63 0.48 26.29 -4.91
C VAL A 63 1.48 27.43 -4.84
N ALA A 64 2.37 27.43 -3.86
CA ALA A 64 3.39 28.45 -3.68
C ALA A 64 4.36 28.55 -4.87
N ILE A 65 4.76 27.42 -5.48
CA ILE A 65 5.56 27.38 -6.71
C ILE A 65 4.75 27.88 -7.91
N SER A 66 3.47 27.53 -7.98
CA SER A 66 2.60 27.87 -9.12
C SER A 66 2.38 29.39 -9.27
N GLN A 67 2.47 30.14 -8.16
CA GLN A 67 2.37 31.60 -8.09
C GLN A 67 3.49 32.33 -8.85
N PHE A 68 4.57 31.65 -9.22
CA PHE A 68 5.62 32.27 -10.03
C PHE A 68 5.06 32.64 -11.42
N PRO A 69 5.18 33.91 -11.87
CA PRO A 69 4.59 34.41 -13.10
C PRO A 69 5.15 33.69 -14.33
N LYS A 70 4.34 33.56 -15.38
CA LYS A 70 4.75 32.86 -16.62
C LYS A 70 5.59 33.75 -17.53
N ASP A 71 5.20 35.00 -17.72
CA ASP A 71 5.77 35.84 -18.79
C ASP A 71 6.51 37.09 -18.27
N GLU A 72 6.55 37.26 -16.96
CA GLU A 72 7.09 38.45 -16.29
C GLU A 72 8.16 38.11 -15.28
N ALA A 73 9.04 39.07 -14.99
CA ALA A 73 9.99 38.94 -13.90
C ALA A 73 9.25 39.01 -12.56
N HIS A 74 9.50 38.04 -11.68
CA HIS A 74 8.93 38.06 -10.35
C HIS A 74 9.61 39.18 -9.53
N PRO A 75 8.84 40.06 -8.86
CA PRO A 75 9.39 41.21 -8.14
C PRO A 75 10.28 40.81 -6.96
N ASP A 76 10.02 39.65 -6.37
CA ASP A 76 10.82 39.12 -5.28
C ASP A 76 11.94 38.21 -5.82
N GLN A 77 13.18 38.64 -5.57
CA GLN A 77 14.40 37.94 -6.01
C GLN A 77 14.68 36.68 -5.19
N ASP A 78 14.23 36.62 -3.94
CA ASP A 78 14.47 35.49 -3.04
C ASP A 78 13.38 34.40 -3.15
N PHE A 79 12.44 34.51 -4.10
CA PHE A 79 11.32 33.58 -4.24
C PHE A 79 11.79 32.11 -4.24
N TRP A 80 12.74 31.75 -5.11
CA TRP A 80 13.19 30.36 -5.25
C TRP A 80 14.00 29.89 -4.04
N ARG A 81 14.75 30.79 -3.40
CA ARG A 81 15.42 30.49 -2.13
C ARG A 81 14.41 30.17 -1.04
N ARG A 82 13.33 30.96 -0.91
CA ARG A 82 12.25 30.68 0.04
C ARG A 82 11.55 29.35 -0.25
N ARG A 83 11.30 29.03 -1.52
CA ARG A 83 10.73 27.72 -1.91
C ARG A 83 11.67 26.56 -1.58
N LEU A 84 12.98 26.75 -1.69
CA LEU A 84 13.99 25.78 -1.27
C LEU A 84 13.96 25.56 0.24
N ASP A 85 13.93 26.62 1.04
CA ASP A 85 13.83 26.51 2.50
C ASP A 85 12.52 25.82 2.92
N GLU A 86 11.40 26.15 2.26
CA GLU A 86 10.11 25.48 2.47
C GLU A 86 10.15 24.00 2.10
N TYR A 87 10.88 23.62 1.06
CA TYR A 87 11.08 22.21 0.68
C TYR A 87 11.91 21.44 1.72
N ILE A 88 12.99 22.04 2.22
CA ILE A 88 13.79 21.43 3.30
C ILE A 88 12.95 21.26 4.57
N GLN A 89 12.11 22.26 4.89
CA GLN A 89 11.16 22.15 6.00
C GLN A 89 10.10 21.08 5.75
N LEU A 90 9.57 20.98 4.52
CA LEU A 90 8.62 19.95 4.13
C LEU A 90 9.20 18.54 4.34
N ASP A 91 10.46 18.33 3.92
CA ASP A 91 11.17 17.07 4.08
C ASP A 91 11.25 16.65 5.56
N SER A 92 11.77 17.53 6.42
CA SER A 92 11.87 17.27 7.86
C SER A 92 10.50 17.05 8.54
N ARG A 93 9.45 17.76 8.10
CA ARG A 93 8.08 17.59 8.62
C ARG A 93 7.47 16.27 8.19
N LEU A 94 7.66 15.86 6.94
CA LEU A 94 7.17 14.58 6.44
C LEU A 94 7.91 13.42 7.11
N GLU A 95 9.23 13.52 7.23
CA GLU A 95 10.03 12.54 7.96
C GLU A 95 9.53 12.42 9.40
N GLY A 96 9.43 13.54 10.14
CA GLY A 96 8.96 13.53 11.53
C GLY A 96 7.51 13.02 11.70
N LEU A 97 6.63 13.28 10.73
CA LEU A 97 5.25 12.78 10.72
C LEU A 97 5.23 11.26 10.55
N TRP A 98 5.93 10.74 9.54
CA TRP A 98 5.95 9.32 9.23
C TRP A 98 6.79 8.51 10.22
N ASP A 99 7.81 9.12 10.83
CA ASP A 99 8.60 8.52 11.91
C ASP A 99 7.74 8.20 13.14
N ARG A 100 6.79 9.07 13.46
CA ARG A 100 5.80 8.81 14.52
C ARG A 100 4.75 7.80 14.09
N ALA A 101 4.28 7.90 12.83
CA ALA A 101 3.29 6.99 12.29
C ALA A 101 3.82 5.54 12.18
N LYS A 102 5.14 5.36 11.95
CA LYS A 102 5.76 4.03 11.78
C LYS A 102 5.50 3.11 12.97
N LEU A 103 5.52 3.65 14.19
CA LEU A 103 5.31 2.87 15.42
C LEU A 103 3.91 2.28 15.51
N ILE A 104 2.92 2.96 14.93
CA ILE A 104 1.53 2.51 14.89
C ILE A 104 1.30 1.61 13.67
N TYR A 105 1.88 1.97 12.53
CA TYR A 105 1.56 1.34 11.25
C TYR A 105 2.39 0.09 10.94
N ALA A 106 3.67 0.06 11.33
CA ALA A 106 4.55 -1.07 11.05
C ALA A 106 4.07 -2.36 11.73
N PRO A 107 3.64 -2.37 13.02
CA PRO A 107 3.08 -3.57 13.63
C PRO A 107 1.82 -4.06 12.92
N TYR A 108 0.97 -3.13 12.46
CA TYR A 108 -0.25 -3.47 11.72
C TYR A 108 0.06 -4.12 10.35
N LEU A 109 1.01 -3.55 9.60
CA LEU A 109 1.47 -4.15 8.34
C LEU A 109 2.13 -5.51 8.57
N GLY A 110 2.98 -5.62 9.59
CA GLY A 110 3.64 -6.86 9.99
C GLY A 110 2.63 -7.95 10.36
N ALA A 111 1.63 -7.63 11.17
CA ALA A 111 0.56 -8.55 11.53
C ALA A 111 -0.23 -9.04 10.30
N ARG A 112 -0.49 -8.17 9.32
CA ARG A 112 -1.14 -8.58 8.05
C ARG A 112 -0.25 -9.47 7.20
N ALA A 113 1.05 -9.18 7.12
CA ALA A 113 1.99 -10.03 6.40
C ALA A 113 2.06 -11.43 7.03
N ILE A 114 2.15 -11.51 8.36
CA ILE A 114 2.13 -12.76 9.12
C ILE A 114 0.82 -13.53 8.86
N LEU A 115 -0.33 -12.84 8.89
CA LEU A 115 -1.62 -13.46 8.57
C LEU A 115 -1.66 -14.02 7.15
N GLY A 116 -1.13 -13.29 6.17
CA GLY A 116 -1.03 -13.74 4.79
C GLY A 116 -0.17 -15.00 4.64
N VAL A 117 0.99 -15.05 5.32
CA VAL A 117 1.86 -16.23 5.35
C VAL A 117 1.16 -17.41 6.02
N ALA A 118 0.52 -17.20 7.17
CA ALA A 118 -0.21 -18.24 7.88
C ALA A 118 -1.36 -18.81 7.03
N ALA A 119 -2.11 -17.95 6.33
CA ALA A 119 -3.14 -18.38 5.39
C ALA A 119 -2.56 -19.18 4.21
N GLY A 120 -1.38 -18.81 3.71
CA GLY A 120 -0.64 -19.60 2.71
C GLY A 120 -0.27 -21.00 3.19
N VAL A 121 0.24 -21.12 4.41
CA VAL A 121 0.56 -22.43 5.01
C VAL A 121 -0.71 -23.28 5.17
N LEU A 122 -1.79 -22.69 5.69
CA LEU A 122 -3.06 -23.40 5.84
C LEU A 122 -3.67 -23.82 4.50
N PHE A 123 -3.52 -23.02 3.45
CA PHE A 123 -3.93 -23.39 2.10
C PHE A 123 -3.22 -24.66 1.62
N LEU A 124 -1.89 -24.74 1.79
CA LEU A 124 -1.11 -25.93 1.42
C LEU A 124 -1.52 -27.17 2.22
N VAL A 125 -1.85 -27.02 3.50
CA VAL A 125 -2.38 -28.12 4.33
C VAL A 125 -3.76 -28.54 3.84
N ALA A 126 -4.64 -27.59 3.53
CA ALA A 126 -5.98 -27.86 3.00
C ALA A 126 -5.93 -28.64 1.69
N MET A 127 -5.00 -28.29 0.80
CA MET A 127 -4.73 -29.04 -0.43
C MET A 127 -4.38 -30.50 -0.16
N ARG A 128 -3.53 -30.77 0.83
CA ARG A 128 -3.17 -32.15 1.20
C ARG A 128 -4.35 -32.94 1.77
N MET A 129 -5.24 -32.24 2.48
CA MET A 129 -6.45 -32.83 3.05
C MET A 129 -7.63 -32.89 2.06
N GLN A 130 -7.45 -32.38 0.84
CA GLN A 130 -8.50 -32.27 -0.19
C GLN A 130 -9.74 -31.52 0.32
N SER A 131 -9.55 -30.53 1.20
CA SER A 131 -10.66 -29.75 1.77
C SER A 131 -10.85 -28.45 0.99
N LEU A 132 -11.70 -28.51 -0.03
CA LEU A 132 -12.02 -27.37 -0.90
C LEU A 132 -12.51 -26.13 -0.12
N LEU A 133 -13.30 -26.34 0.93
CA LEU A 133 -13.84 -25.23 1.72
C LEU A 133 -12.71 -24.43 2.41
N VAL A 134 -11.71 -25.14 2.95
CA VAL A 134 -10.57 -24.50 3.63
C VAL A 134 -9.63 -23.87 2.61
N GLU A 135 -9.43 -24.50 1.44
CA GLU A 135 -8.68 -23.89 0.31
C GLU A 135 -9.27 -22.54 -0.09
N VAL A 136 -10.58 -22.50 -0.37
CA VAL A 136 -11.29 -21.27 -0.78
C VAL A 136 -11.20 -20.21 0.32
N ALA A 137 -11.41 -20.57 1.59
CA ALA A 137 -11.31 -19.64 2.71
C ALA A 137 -9.91 -19.04 2.85
N CYS A 138 -8.86 -19.86 2.74
CA CYS A 138 -7.48 -19.41 2.82
C CYS A 138 -7.10 -18.52 1.63
N ALA A 139 -7.50 -18.89 0.40
CA ALA A 139 -7.27 -18.06 -0.78
C ALA A 139 -7.96 -16.70 -0.67
N ALA A 140 -9.19 -16.65 -0.15
CA ALA A 140 -9.89 -15.40 0.12
C ALA A 140 -9.15 -14.53 1.16
N ALA A 141 -8.61 -15.14 2.22
CA ALA A 141 -7.81 -14.44 3.23
C ALA A 141 -6.52 -13.85 2.64
N ILE A 142 -5.80 -14.61 1.82
CA ILE A 142 -4.59 -14.15 1.11
C ILE A 142 -4.94 -13.00 0.17
N ALA A 143 -6.01 -13.12 -0.61
CA ALA A 143 -6.49 -12.08 -1.52
C ALA A 143 -6.82 -10.79 -0.76
N TYR A 144 -7.54 -10.91 0.35
CA TYR A 144 -7.88 -9.77 1.20
C TYR A 144 -6.63 -9.06 1.74
N CYS A 145 -5.64 -9.81 2.21
CA CYS A 145 -4.39 -9.26 2.71
C CYS A 145 -3.62 -8.54 1.59
N ALA A 146 -3.48 -9.17 0.43
CA ALA A 146 -2.77 -8.63 -0.72
C ALA A 146 -3.40 -7.33 -1.25
N VAL A 147 -4.73 -7.31 -1.45
CA VAL A 147 -5.46 -6.13 -1.93
C VAL A 147 -5.34 -4.98 -0.93
N THR A 148 -5.53 -5.26 0.36
CA THR A 148 -5.45 -4.20 1.37
C THR A 148 -4.03 -3.64 1.49
N LEU A 149 -3.01 -4.50 1.49
CA LEU A 149 -1.61 -4.07 1.53
C LEU A 149 -1.27 -3.22 0.30
N SER A 150 -1.70 -3.66 -0.89
CA SER A 150 -1.48 -2.93 -2.14
C SER A 150 -2.15 -1.55 -2.13
N HIS A 151 -3.41 -1.47 -1.70
CA HIS A 151 -4.12 -0.20 -1.57
C HIS A 151 -3.45 0.73 -0.54
N GLN A 152 -2.92 0.17 0.54
CA GLN A 152 -2.20 0.92 1.55
C GLN A 152 -0.89 1.49 1.01
N LEU A 153 -0.07 0.65 0.36
CA LEU A 153 1.18 1.09 -0.27
C LEU A 153 0.95 2.09 -1.40
N ALA A 154 -0.12 1.91 -2.20
CA ALA A 154 -0.47 2.82 -3.29
C ALA A 154 -0.69 4.25 -2.78
N SER A 155 -1.48 4.42 -1.71
CA SER A 155 -1.72 5.76 -1.15
C SER A 155 -0.46 6.44 -0.61
N LEU A 156 0.52 5.68 -0.12
CA LEU A 156 1.81 6.23 0.33
C LEU A 156 2.71 6.58 -0.85
N ALA A 157 2.71 5.71 -1.88
CA ALA A 157 3.43 5.94 -3.12
C ALA A 157 2.91 7.17 -3.89
N ASP A 158 1.61 7.47 -3.80
CA ASP A 158 1.03 8.67 -4.42
C ASP A 158 1.56 9.95 -3.76
N ILE A 159 1.72 9.99 -2.44
CA ILE A 159 2.34 11.13 -1.74
C ILE A 159 3.80 11.30 -2.18
N THR A 160 4.56 10.21 -2.16
CA THR A 160 5.96 10.22 -2.62
C THR A 160 6.07 10.68 -4.07
N GLU A 161 5.12 10.31 -4.93
CA GLU A 161 5.09 10.77 -6.32
C GLU A 161 4.79 12.26 -6.46
N LEU A 162 3.92 12.85 -5.62
CA LEU A 162 3.70 14.30 -5.62
C LEU A 162 4.98 15.07 -5.28
N CYS A 163 5.82 14.51 -4.41
CA CYS A 163 7.09 15.12 -4.04
C CYS A 163 8.16 14.92 -5.13
N THR A 164 8.35 13.68 -5.60
CA THR A 164 9.55 13.26 -6.37
C THR A 164 9.28 12.95 -7.84
N GLY A 165 8.02 12.98 -8.28
CA GLY A 165 7.62 12.57 -9.61
C GLY A 165 8.36 13.35 -10.70
N THR A 166 9.23 12.69 -11.45
CA THR A 166 10.00 13.32 -12.54
C THR A 166 9.21 13.43 -13.85
N LYS A 167 8.05 12.77 -13.93
CA LYS A 167 7.20 12.77 -15.12
C LYS A 167 6.51 14.13 -15.29
N LEU A 168 6.84 14.84 -16.36
CA LEU A 168 6.29 16.17 -16.68
C LEU A 168 4.76 16.21 -16.75
N MET A 169 4.12 15.12 -17.17
CA MET A 169 2.67 15.03 -17.29
C MET A 169 1.94 14.90 -15.93
N ARG A 170 2.66 14.73 -14.81
CA ARG A 170 2.07 14.64 -13.47
C ARG A 170 2.34 15.91 -12.68
N GLN A 171 1.37 16.31 -11.86
CA GLN A 171 1.51 17.41 -10.90
C GLN A 171 2.44 16.97 -9.76
N SER A 172 3.73 17.27 -9.89
CA SER A 172 4.72 17.08 -8.84
C SER A 172 5.46 18.38 -8.57
N LEU A 173 6.13 18.50 -7.43
CA LEU A 173 6.97 19.66 -7.12
C LEU A 173 8.03 19.87 -8.21
N PHE A 174 8.65 18.78 -8.66
CA PHE A 174 9.61 18.79 -9.75
C PHE A 174 9.01 19.28 -11.06
N SER A 175 7.87 18.75 -11.50
CA SER A 175 7.24 19.18 -12.76
C SER A 175 6.78 20.64 -12.68
N ALA A 176 6.19 21.04 -11.55
CA ALA A 176 5.73 22.41 -11.31
C ALA A 176 6.88 23.43 -11.36
N ALA A 177 8.05 23.07 -10.81
CA ALA A 177 9.22 23.95 -10.86
C ALA A 177 9.96 23.87 -12.20
N PHE A 178 10.05 22.69 -12.80
CA PHE A 178 10.73 22.49 -14.08
C PHE A 178 10.00 23.22 -15.22
N THR A 179 8.67 23.23 -15.22
CA THR A 179 7.90 24.01 -16.21
C THR A 179 8.17 25.50 -16.13
N LYS A 180 8.64 26.03 -15.00
CA LYS A 180 9.07 27.45 -14.90
C LYS A 180 10.45 27.68 -15.53
N SER A 181 11.22 26.62 -15.79
CA SER A 181 12.49 26.70 -16.50
C SER A 181 12.27 27.05 -17.97
N GLY A 182 12.93 28.10 -18.45
CA GLY A 182 12.95 28.46 -19.87
C GLY A 182 11.73 29.25 -20.39
N MET A 183 10.61 29.28 -19.66
CA MET A 183 9.45 30.11 -20.04
C MET A 183 9.53 31.52 -19.46
N ASN A 184 10.08 31.68 -18.25
CA ASN A 184 9.93 32.92 -17.51
C ASN A 184 11.21 33.77 -17.54
N LYS A 185 11.05 35.10 -17.51
CA LYS A 185 12.17 36.02 -17.33
C LYS A 185 12.63 35.96 -15.88
N MET A 186 13.79 35.36 -15.63
CA MET A 186 14.43 35.30 -14.31
C MET A 186 15.70 36.15 -14.30
N SER A 187 15.95 36.85 -13.19
CA SER A 187 17.27 37.44 -12.94
C SER A 187 18.34 36.34 -12.84
N GLU A 188 19.61 36.70 -12.97
CA GLU A 188 20.72 35.75 -12.83
C GLU A 188 20.69 35.06 -11.45
N GLN A 189 20.43 35.83 -10.39
CA GLN A 189 20.27 35.32 -9.03
C GLN A 189 19.09 34.34 -8.93
N GLN A 190 17.91 34.72 -9.43
CA GLN A 190 16.72 33.85 -9.42
C GLN A 190 16.94 32.56 -10.20
N ARG A 191 17.69 32.61 -11.30
CA ARG A 191 18.04 31.42 -12.09
C ARG A 191 18.96 30.48 -11.32
N ALA A 192 19.97 31.02 -10.63
CA ALA A 192 20.86 30.23 -9.78
C ALA A 192 20.11 29.57 -8.60
N ASP A 193 19.22 30.32 -7.93
CA ASP A 193 18.41 29.79 -6.83
C ASP A 193 17.37 28.77 -7.35
N HIS A 194 16.77 28.99 -8.52
CA HIS A 194 15.87 28.01 -9.18
C HIS A 194 16.60 26.72 -9.54
N GLN A 195 17.82 26.82 -10.09
CA GLN A 195 18.63 25.65 -10.39
C GLN A 195 18.99 24.89 -9.10
N SER A 196 19.37 25.59 -8.04
CA SER A 196 19.64 25.00 -6.72
C SER A 196 18.41 24.27 -6.18
N PHE A 197 17.22 24.83 -6.37
CA PHE A 197 15.95 24.18 -6.01
C PHE A 197 15.70 22.90 -6.80
N ILE A 198 15.89 22.92 -8.12
CA ILE A 198 15.74 21.74 -8.99
C ILE A 198 16.77 20.66 -8.65
N GLU A 199 18.00 21.04 -8.33
CA GLU A 199 19.05 20.13 -7.89
C GLU A 199 18.72 19.49 -6.54
N ALA A 200 18.22 20.27 -5.58
CA ALA A 200 17.77 19.76 -4.29
C ALA A 200 16.65 18.71 -4.45
N LEU A 201 15.66 18.97 -5.31
CA LEU A 201 14.58 18.02 -5.62
C LEU A 201 15.09 16.71 -6.25
N ARG A 202 16.22 16.76 -6.97
CA ARG A 202 16.83 15.56 -7.60
C ARG A 202 17.72 14.79 -6.64
N LEU A 203 18.51 15.49 -5.83
CA LEU A 203 19.50 14.89 -4.94
C LEU A 203 18.88 14.35 -3.66
N SER A 204 17.84 15.01 -3.15
CA SER A 204 17.15 14.60 -1.92
C SER A 204 15.67 14.34 -2.21
N PRO A 205 15.30 13.16 -2.73
CA PRO A 205 13.90 12.83 -3.00
C PRO A 205 13.10 12.70 -1.70
N THR A 206 12.27 13.70 -1.40
CA THR A 206 11.38 13.71 -0.23
C THR A 206 10.17 12.82 -0.42
N GLY A 207 9.71 12.10 0.61
CA GLY A 207 8.48 11.32 0.50
C GLY A 207 8.08 10.62 1.79
N VAL A 208 7.33 9.53 1.65
CA VAL A 208 6.95 8.71 2.79
C VAL A 208 8.05 7.68 3.09
N HIS A 209 8.74 7.87 4.22
CA HIS A 209 9.76 6.95 4.72
C HIS A 209 9.19 6.08 5.85
N MET A 210 9.07 4.77 5.61
CA MET A 210 8.61 3.82 6.62
C MET A 210 9.69 2.84 7.09
N VAL A 211 10.70 2.63 6.22
CA VAL A 211 12.03 1.99 6.40
C VAL A 211 12.79 2.28 5.10
N VAL A 212 12.07 2.16 4.00
CA VAL A 212 12.45 2.54 2.64
C VAL A 212 11.51 3.63 2.14
N LEU A 213 11.96 4.41 1.16
CA LEU A 213 11.11 5.33 0.41
C LEU A 213 10.05 4.51 -0.33
N ILE A 214 8.78 4.72 -0.02
CA ILE A 214 7.69 3.99 -0.68
C ILE A 214 7.33 4.72 -1.96
N ASP A 215 7.80 4.21 -3.10
CA ASP A 215 7.46 4.69 -4.43
C ASP A 215 6.57 3.69 -5.19
N LYS A 216 6.13 4.06 -6.40
CA LYS A 216 5.32 3.19 -7.26
C LYS A 216 6.09 1.94 -7.72
N ALA A 217 7.41 2.00 -7.81
CA ALA A 217 8.21 0.86 -8.21
C ALA A 217 8.24 -0.21 -7.10
N VAL A 218 8.43 0.19 -5.85
CA VAL A 218 8.33 -0.68 -4.66
C VAL A 218 6.91 -1.25 -4.57
N MET A 219 5.88 -0.42 -4.73
CA MET A 219 4.49 -0.89 -4.74
C MET A 219 4.28 -1.97 -5.82
N LEU A 220 4.77 -1.77 -7.05
CA LEU A 220 4.64 -2.74 -8.13
C LEU A 220 5.44 -4.02 -7.86
N ARG A 221 6.66 -3.91 -7.31
CA ARG A 221 7.50 -5.06 -6.92
C ARG A 221 6.84 -5.94 -5.87
N VAL A 222 5.99 -5.38 -5.01
CA VAL A 222 5.21 -6.12 -4.02
C VAL A 222 3.89 -6.64 -4.62
N ALA A 223 3.17 -5.80 -5.37
CA ALA A 223 1.87 -6.14 -5.92
C ALA A 223 1.94 -7.27 -6.97
N ILE A 224 2.91 -7.23 -7.89
CA ILE A 224 3.00 -8.19 -9.00
C ILE A 224 3.11 -9.64 -8.46
N PRO A 225 4.07 -9.99 -7.59
CA PRO A 225 4.17 -11.35 -7.03
C PRO A 225 2.91 -11.78 -6.27
N LEU A 226 2.27 -10.86 -5.54
CA LEU A 226 1.03 -11.14 -4.83
C LEU A 226 -0.10 -11.52 -5.80
N PHE A 227 -0.30 -10.74 -6.86
CA PHE A 227 -1.31 -11.05 -7.87
C PHE A 227 -0.99 -12.34 -8.63
N THR A 228 0.27 -12.59 -8.98
CA THR A 228 0.69 -13.86 -9.60
C THR A 228 0.38 -15.05 -8.68
N THR A 229 0.65 -14.92 -7.38
CA THR A 229 0.33 -15.95 -6.38
C THR A 229 -1.18 -16.19 -6.32
N LEU A 230 -1.99 -15.13 -6.28
CA LEU A 230 -3.45 -15.24 -6.27
C LEU A 230 -3.99 -15.92 -7.54
N SER A 231 -3.44 -15.59 -8.70
CA SER A 231 -3.79 -16.25 -9.96
C SER A 231 -3.47 -17.74 -9.91
N ALA A 232 -2.29 -18.12 -9.39
CA ALA A 232 -1.91 -19.52 -9.24
C ALA A 232 -2.84 -20.28 -8.27
N LEU A 233 -3.18 -19.67 -7.12
CA LEU A 233 -4.13 -20.25 -6.15
C LEU A 233 -5.51 -20.46 -6.78
N LEU A 234 -5.99 -19.49 -7.56
CA LEU A 234 -7.27 -19.59 -8.26
C LEU A 234 -7.26 -20.72 -9.29
N SER A 235 -6.21 -20.82 -10.10
CA SER A 235 -6.04 -21.92 -11.05
C SER A 235 -6.06 -23.29 -10.34
N GLN A 236 -5.43 -23.39 -9.16
CA GLN A 236 -5.43 -24.61 -8.37
C GLN A 236 -6.82 -24.97 -7.85
N ILE A 237 -7.59 -24.00 -7.35
CA ILE A 237 -8.97 -24.22 -6.89
C ILE A 237 -9.87 -24.67 -8.04
N LEU A 238 -9.69 -24.09 -9.24
CA LEU A 238 -10.45 -24.51 -10.43
C LEU A 238 -10.10 -25.94 -10.85
N ALA A 239 -8.82 -26.33 -10.74
CA ALA A 239 -8.39 -27.69 -11.01
C ALA A 239 -8.97 -28.69 -9.99
N SER A 240 -8.98 -28.35 -8.69
CA SER A 240 -9.57 -29.20 -7.65
C SER A 240 -11.09 -29.36 -7.81
N LEU A 241 -11.78 -28.29 -8.21
CA LEU A 241 -13.19 -28.33 -8.59
C LEU A 241 -13.44 -29.28 -9.78
N GLY A 242 -12.64 -29.17 -10.86
CA GLY A 242 -12.79 -30.03 -12.04
C GLY A 242 -12.62 -31.53 -11.73
N MET A 243 -11.64 -31.88 -10.88
CA MET A 243 -11.44 -33.27 -10.44
C MET A 243 -12.63 -33.79 -9.61
N SER A 244 -13.21 -32.95 -8.75
CA SER A 244 -14.34 -33.34 -7.90
C SER A 244 -15.61 -33.65 -8.71
N VAL A 245 -15.86 -32.90 -9.79
CA VAL A 245 -17.01 -33.11 -10.68
C VAL A 245 -16.80 -34.37 -11.55
N GLY A 246 -15.58 -34.61 -12.03
CA GLY A 246 -15.26 -35.79 -12.83
C GLY A 246 -15.46 -37.12 -12.09
N LEU A 247 -15.03 -37.22 -10.84
CA LEU A 247 -15.20 -38.44 -10.03
C LEU A 247 -16.65 -38.70 -9.60
N GLY A 248 -17.42 -37.64 -9.32
CA GLY A 248 -18.85 -37.77 -8.99
C GLY A 248 -19.71 -38.18 -10.18
N GLY A 249 -19.36 -37.72 -11.40
CA GLY A 249 -20.09 -38.07 -12.63
C GLY A 249 -19.94 -39.53 -13.03
N VAL A 250 -18.75 -40.10 -12.91
CA VAL A 250 -18.50 -41.51 -13.29
C VAL A 250 -19.20 -42.48 -12.33
N ALA A 251 -19.20 -42.19 -11.02
CA ALA A 251 -19.86 -43.05 -10.03
C ALA A 251 -21.40 -43.04 -10.12
N TYR A 252 -22.01 -42.03 -10.73
CA TYR A 252 -23.46 -41.96 -10.91
C TYR A 252 -23.93 -42.72 -12.16
N VAL A 253 -23.07 -42.81 -13.19
CA VAL A 253 -23.38 -43.56 -14.42
C VAL A 253 -23.36 -45.08 -14.16
N ASP A 254 -22.44 -45.59 -13.34
CA ASP A 254 -22.36 -47.01 -12.99
C ASP A 254 -23.50 -47.54 -12.10
N LYS A 255 -24.33 -46.66 -11.51
CA LYS A 255 -25.53 -47.06 -10.74
C LYS A 255 -26.83 -47.04 -11.54
N LEU A 256 -26.78 -46.57 -12.79
CA LEU A 256 -27.94 -46.48 -13.69
C LEU A 256 -27.92 -47.51 -14.82
N SER A 257 -26.88 -48.36 -14.88
CA SER A 257 -26.80 -49.57 -15.70
C SER A 257 -27.05 -50.81 -14.86
#